data_AF-A0A949AYD2-F1
#
_entry.id   AF-A0A949AYD2-F1
#
_cell.length_a   1.000
_cell.length_b   1.000
_cell.length_c   1.000
_cell.angle_alpha   90.00
_cell.angle_beta   90.00
_cell.angle_gamma   90.00
#
_symmetry.space_group_name_H-M   'P 1'
#
loop_
_entity.id
_entity.type
_entity.pdbx_description
1 polymer ?
#
loop_
_entity_poly.entity_id
_entity_poly.type
_entity_poly.pdbx_seq_one_letter_code
_entity_poly.pdbx_strand_id
1 'polypeptide(L)'
;MNMKKLVIIFVHAFIGWVLCAATMGIGMATMTLEKTLIVHAIGAPIFFAVVSLIYFRKFNYTTPLQTAMIFDGFVIAVDFFVVALLINRSLEMFVSLLGTWIPFALIFASTYLTGVSVLKNAKTEALI
;
A
#
# COMPACT_ATOMS: atom_id res chain seq x y z
N MET A 1 -14.53 10.52 13.29
CA MET A 1 -14.69 10.12 11.87
C MET A 1 -16.01 9.36 11.74
N ASN A 2 -16.81 9.55 10.68
CA ASN A 2 -18.04 8.77 10.51
C ASN A 2 -17.74 7.44 9.80
N MET A 3 -18.66 6.47 9.90
CA MET A 3 -18.49 5.12 9.36
C MET A 3 -18.17 5.12 7.85
N LYS A 4 -18.87 5.95 7.07
CA LYS A 4 -18.66 6.05 5.62
C LYS A 4 -17.22 6.43 5.26
N LYS A 5 -16.63 7.40 5.96
CA LYS A 5 -15.23 7.83 5.72
C LYS A 5 -14.24 6.71 6.05
N LEU A 6 -14.45 6.00 7.17
CA LEU A 6 -13.62 4.85 7.55
C LEU A 6 -13.66 3.76 6.48
N VAL A 7 -14.86 3.37 6.04
CA VAL A 7 -15.02 2.36 4.99
C VAL A 7 -14.27 2.76 3.72
N ILE A 8 -14.38 4.02 3.29
CA ILE A 8 -13.67 4.49 2.09
C ILE A 8 -12.16 4.35 2.26
N ILE A 9 -11.60 4.75 3.40
CA ILE A 9 -10.15 4.65 3.67
C ILE A 9 -9.70 3.19 3.60
N PHE A 10 -10.40 2.29 4.30
CA PHE A 10 -10.05 0.87 4.33
C PHE A 10 -10.24 0.17 2.99
N VAL A 11 -11.25 0.56 2.19
CA VAL A 11 -11.42 0.03 0.83
C VAL A 11 -10.22 0.38 -0.06
N HIS A 12 -9.68 1.59 0.05
CA HIS A 12 -8.48 1.95 -0.72
C HIS A 12 -7.26 1.15 -0.28
N ALA A 13 -7.03 1.03 1.03
CA ALA A 13 -5.95 0.19 1.57
C ALA A 13 -6.09 -1.27 1.10
N PHE A 14 -7.30 -1.81 1.12
CA PHE A 14 -7.62 -3.15 0.66
C PHE A 14 -7.37 -3.33 -0.84
N ILE A 15 -7.76 -2.37 -1.68
CA ILE A 15 -7.46 -2.42 -3.12
C ILE A 15 -5.94 -2.46 -3.36
N GLY A 16 -5.17 -1.64 -2.65
CA GLY A 16 -3.70 -1.67 -2.73
C GLY A 16 -3.13 -3.03 -2.34
N TRP A 17 -3.62 -3.62 -1.24
CA TRP A 17 -3.25 -4.96 -0.81
C TRP A 17 -3.60 -6.04 -1.84
N VAL A 18 -4.81 -6.01 -2.42
CA VAL A 18 -5.23 -6.98 -3.45
C VAL A 18 -4.31 -6.93 -4.67
N LEU A 19 -3.88 -5.73 -5.12
CA LEU A 19 -2.95 -5.58 -6.23
C LEU A 19 -1.56 -6.18 -5.90
N CYS A 20 -1.09 -5.97 -4.66
CA CYS A 20 0.11 -6.60 -4.14
C CYS A 20 0.00 -8.14 -4.14
N ALA A 21 -1.09 -8.68 -3.58
CA ALA A 21 -1.36 -10.10 -3.51
C ALA A 21 -1.48 -10.73 -4.91
N ALA A 22 -2.14 -10.04 -5.85
CA ALA A 22 -2.24 -10.49 -7.23
C ALA A 22 -0.85 -10.56 -7.90
N THR A 23 0.02 -9.57 -7.66
CA THR A 23 1.39 -9.58 -8.18
C THR A 23 2.20 -10.76 -7.64
N MET A 24 2.09 -11.04 -6.35
CA MET A 24 2.73 -12.20 -5.72
C MET A 24 2.16 -13.52 -6.27
N GLY A 25 0.83 -13.66 -6.33
CA GLY A 25 0.18 -14.88 -6.79
C GLY A 25 0.49 -15.21 -8.26
N ILE A 26 0.39 -14.22 -9.14
CA ILE A 26 0.72 -14.38 -10.56
C ILE A 26 2.23 -14.60 -10.74
N GLY A 27 3.06 -13.83 -10.03
CA GLY A 27 4.51 -13.94 -10.10
C GLY A 27 4.99 -15.32 -9.68
N MET A 28 4.53 -15.84 -8.53
CA MET A 28 4.91 -17.18 -8.07
C MET A 28 4.45 -18.30 -9.01
N ALA A 29 3.38 -18.08 -9.79
CA ALA A 29 2.90 -19.04 -10.78
C ALA A 29 3.66 -18.99 -12.12
N THR A 30 4.37 -17.89 -12.41
CA THR A 30 4.96 -17.62 -13.74
C THR A 30 6.46 -17.35 -13.72
N MET A 31 7.04 -17.06 -12.56
CA MET A 31 8.42 -16.62 -12.36
C MET A 31 9.06 -17.32 -11.16
N THR A 32 10.38 -17.15 -11.01
CA THR A 32 11.07 -17.56 -9.77
C THR A 32 10.67 -16.65 -8.61
N LEU A 33 10.83 -17.13 -7.37
CA LEU A 33 10.51 -16.35 -6.18
C LEU A 33 11.27 -15.01 -6.16
N GLU A 34 12.58 -15.02 -6.41
CA GLU A 34 13.40 -13.80 -6.42
C GLU A 34 12.88 -12.76 -7.42
N LYS A 35 12.59 -13.18 -8.67
CA LYS A 35 12.02 -12.28 -9.68
C LYS A 35 10.66 -11.76 -9.27
N THR A 36 9.82 -12.61 -8.68
CA THR A 36 8.52 -12.23 -8.15
C THR A 36 8.65 -11.16 -7.08
N LEU A 37 9.58 -11.33 -6.14
CA LEU A 37 9.83 -10.35 -5.06
C LEU A 37 10.33 -9.01 -5.62
N ILE A 38 11.20 -9.02 -6.63
CA ILE A 38 11.66 -7.80 -7.30
C ILE A 38 10.48 -7.08 -7.98
N VAL A 39 9.68 -7.80 -8.76
CA VAL A 39 8.51 -7.24 -9.44
C VAL A 39 7.51 -6.69 -8.42
N HIS A 40 7.27 -7.42 -7.33
CA HIS A 40 6.41 -6.97 -6.24
C HIS A 40 6.94 -5.72 -5.54
N ALA A 41 8.22 -5.67 -5.20
CA ALA A 41 8.85 -4.52 -4.55
C ALA A 41 8.78 -3.24 -5.42
N ILE A 42 8.77 -3.38 -6.74
CA ILE A 42 8.56 -2.26 -7.68
C ILE A 42 7.06 -1.95 -7.84
N GLY A 43 6.21 -2.97 -7.95
CA GLY A 43 4.78 -2.81 -8.16
C GLY A 43 4.06 -2.18 -6.98
N ALA A 44 4.40 -2.60 -5.76
CA ALA A 44 3.79 -2.13 -4.51
C ALA A 44 3.77 -0.59 -4.39
N PRO A 45 4.91 0.15 -4.48
CA PRO A 45 4.87 1.61 -4.42
C PRO A 45 4.09 2.23 -5.59
N ILE A 46 4.07 1.63 -6.78
CA ILE A 46 3.30 2.16 -7.92
C ILE A 46 1.80 2.04 -7.66
N PHE A 47 1.33 0.88 -7.20
CA PHE A 47 -0.07 0.68 -6.85
C PHE A 47 -0.52 1.65 -5.77
N PHE A 48 0.28 1.79 -4.71
CA PHE A 48 -0.04 2.69 -3.62
C PHE A 48 0.07 4.16 -4.00
N ALA A 49 0.93 4.54 -4.95
CA ALA A 49 0.92 5.90 -5.52
C ALA A 49 -0.42 6.18 -6.22
N VAL A 50 -0.87 5.28 -7.09
CA VAL A 50 -2.12 5.44 -7.85
C VAL A 50 -3.34 5.46 -6.93
N VAL A 51 -3.43 4.51 -6.00
CA VAL A 51 -4.53 4.44 -5.02
C VAL A 51 -4.54 5.70 -4.14
N SER A 52 -3.38 6.15 -3.67
CA SER A 52 -3.26 7.36 -2.86
C SER A 52 -3.63 8.61 -3.65
N LEU A 53 -3.23 8.70 -4.92
CA LEU A 53 -3.56 9.81 -5.79
C LEU A 53 -5.08 9.97 -5.92
N ILE A 54 -5.80 8.86 -6.16
CA ILE A 54 -7.26 8.84 -6.22
C ILE A 54 -7.85 9.25 -4.87
N TYR A 55 -7.32 8.70 -3.78
CA TYR A 55 -7.78 9.01 -2.43
C TYR A 55 -7.65 10.50 -2.09
N PHE A 56 -6.47 11.10 -2.29
CA PHE A 56 -6.21 12.50 -1.96
C PHE A 56 -6.90 13.48 -2.91
N ARG A 57 -7.12 13.13 -4.18
CA ARG A 57 -7.85 14.01 -5.10
C ARG A 57 -9.35 14.03 -4.83
N LYS A 58 -9.94 12.90 -4.44
CA LYS A 58 -11.40 12.75 -4.34
C LYS A 58 -11.96 12.85 -2.92
N PHE A 59 -11.22 12.37 -1.92
CA PHE A 59 -11.73 12.17 -0.57
C PHE A 59 -10.96 12.98 0.47
N ASN A 60 -9.63 12.83 0.51
CA ASN A 60 -8.73 13.62 1.35
C ASN A 60 -9.17 13.74 2.83
N TYR A 61 -9.58 12.64 3.45
CA TYR A 61 -10.15 12.67 4.82
C TYR A 61 -9.09 12.66 5.93
N THR A 62 -7.84 12.38 5.60
CA THR A 62 -6.72 12.19 6.53
C THR A 62 -5.48 12.91 6.02
N THR A 63 -4.55 13.25 6.91
CA THR A 63 -3.26 13.83 6.49
C THR A 63 -2.42 12.81 5.71
N PRO A 64 -1.40 13.23 4.94
CA PRO A 64 -0.51 12.30 4.24
C PRO A 64 0.12 11.25 5.16
N LEU A 65 0.59 11.68 6.33
CA LEU A 65 1.19 10.79 7.33
C LEU A 65 0.17 9.79 7.88
N GLN A 66 -1.04 10.24 8.23
CA GLN A 66 -2.10 9.35 8.70
C GLN A 66 -2.49 8.31 7.65
N THR A 67 -2.60 8.72 6.39
CA THR A 67 -2.96 7.82 5.28
C THR A 67 -1.87 6.77 5.07
N ALA A 68 -0.59 7.18 5.06
CA ALA A 68 0.54 6.26 4.94
C ALA A 68 0.56 5.22 6.06
N MET A 69 0.36 5.63 7.32
CA MET A 69 0.28 4.71 8.45
C MET A 69 -0.92 3.77 8.36
N ILE A 70 -2.10 4.25 7.95
CA ILE A 70 -3.30 3.41 7.85
C ILE A 70 -3.15 2.40 6.71
N PHE A 71 -2.67 2.84 5.55
CA PHE A 71 -2.51 1.98 4.38
C PHE A 71 -1.46 0.89 4.62
N ASP A 72 -0.27 1.29 5.06
CA ASP A 72 0.81 0.35 5.37
C ASP A 72 0.43 -0.57 6.54
N GLY A 73 -0.10 -0.01 7.62
CA GLY A 73 -0.57 -0.79 8.78
C GLY A 73 -1.67 -1.80 8.43
N PHE A 74 -2.56 -1.46 7.50
CA PHE A 74 -3.55 -2.40 6.99
C PHE A 74 -2.91 -3.54 6.20
N VAL A 75 -1.97 -3.25 5.30
CA VAL A 75 -1.21 -4.26 4.55
C VAL A 75 -0.48 -5.20 5.51
N ILE A 76 0.25 -4.66 6.48
CA ILE A 76 0.97 -5.43 7.51
C ILE A 76 0.00 -6.35 8.26
N ALA A 77 -1.16 -5.82 8.68
CA ALA A 77 -2.15 -6.61 9.41
C ALA A 77 -2.70 -7.76 8.56
N VAL A 78 -3.07 -7.51 7.31
CA VAL A 78 -3.62 -8.55 6.43
C VAL A 78 -2.54 -9.56 6.05
N ASP A 79 -1.32 -9.14 5.78
CA ASP A 79 -0.20 -10.05 5.50
C ASP A 79 0.13 -10.93 6.71
N PHE A 80 0.10 -10.36 7.92
CA PHE A 80 0.31 -11.13 9.14
C PHE A 80 -0.81 -12.15 9.36
N PHE A 81 -2.06 -11.70 9.45
CA PHE A 81 -3.17 -12.58 9.83
C PHE A 81 -3.61 -13.52 8.70
N VAL A 82 -3.66 -13.04 7.47
CA VAL A 82 -4.18 -13.83 6.34
C VAL A 82 -3.04 -14.59 5.67
N VAL A 83 -2.00 -13.90 5.22
CA VAL A 83 -0.96 -14.55 4.41
C VAL A 83 -0.06 -15.44 5.28
N ALA A 84 0.49 -14.92 6.37
CA ALA A 84 1.45 -15.67 7.17
C ALA A 84 0.78 -16.75 8.02
N LEU A 85 -0.29 -16.43 8.76
CA LEU A 85 -0.90 -17.40 9.67
C LEU A 85 -1.85 -18.39 8.97
N LEU A 86 -2.70 -17.94 8.04
CA LEU A 86 -3.71 -18.80 7.43
C LEU A 86 -3.22 -19.52 6.17
N ILE A 87 -2.54 -18.80 5.26
CA ILE A 87 -2.13 -19.33 3.96
C ILE A 87 -0.79 -20.08 4.08
N ASN A 88 0.28 -19.37 4.45
CA ASN A 88 1.63 -19.93 4.50
C ASN A 88 1.88 -20.76 5.76
N ARG A 89 1.12 -20.50 6.84
CA ARG A 89 1.30 -21.10 8.18
C ARG A 89 2.74 -20.97 8.70
N SER A 90 3.39 -19.85 8.37
CA SER A 90 4.78 -19.55 8.70
C SER A 90 5.02 -18.04 8.75
N LEU A 91 5.88 -17.60 9.68
CA LEU A 91 6.29 -16.20 9.82
C LEU A 91 7.58 -15.88 9.04
N GLU A 92 8.13 -16.82 8.27
CA GLU A 92 9.38 -16.65 7.52
C GLU A 92 9.39 -15.43 6.60
N MET A 93 8.24 -15.07 6.01
CA MET A 93 8.15 -13.88 5.15
C MET A 93 8.59 -12.61 5.88
N PHE A 94 8.32 -12.48 7.18
CA PHE A 94 8.70 -11.31 7.97
C PHE A 94 10.19 -11.22 8.30
N VAL A 95 10.96 -12.28 8.04
CA VAL A 95 12.43 -12.26 8.12
C VAL A 95 13.04 -11.69 6.83
N SER A 96 12.30 -11.71 5.72
CA SER A 96 12.79 -11.26 4.41
C SER A 96 12.82 -9.74 4.30
N LEU A 97 14.03 -9.18 4.16
CA LEU A 97 14.22 -7.75 3.88
C LEU A 97 13.60 -7.36 2.53
N LEU A 98 13.86 -8.14 1.48
CA LEU A 98 13.39 -7.87 0.12
C LEU A 98 11.89 -8.10 -0.04
N GLY A 99 11.35 -9.13 0.61
CA GLY A 99 9.96 -9.55 0.42
C GLY A 99 8.95 -8.81 1.28
N THR A 100 9.40 -8.13 2.35
CA THR A 100 8.48 -7.59 3.36
C THR A 100 8.85 -6.16 3.76
N TRP A 101 10.03 -5.96 4.34
CA TRP A 101 10.40 -4.68 4.93
C TRP A 101 10.64 -3.57 3.89
N ILE A 102 11.30 -3.89 2.76
CA ILE A 102 11.47 -2.95 1.65
C ILE A 102 10.10 -2.56 1.05
N PRO A 103 9.22 -3.51 0.69
CA PRO A 103 7.86 -3.19 0.25
C PRO A 103 7.08 -2.30 1.22
N PHE A 104 7.08 -2.56 2.53
CA PHE A 104 6.39 -1.72 3.53
C PHE A 104 6.93 -0.29 3.54
N ALA A 105 8.26 -0.13 3.61
CA ALA A 105 8.89 1.18 3.56
C ALA A 105 8.55 1.95 2.27
N LEU A 106 8.51 1.25 1.13
CA LEU A 106 8.17 1.83 -0.17
C LEU A 106 6.68 2.19 -0.28
N ILE A 107 5.77 1.37 0.26
CA ILE A 107 4.34 1.66 0.33
C ILE A 107 4.10 2.92 1.17
N PHE A 108 4.72 2.98 2.35
CA PHE A 108 4.65 4.13 3.24
C PHE A 108 5.16 5.41 2.54
N ALA A 109 6.38 5.35 1.99
CA ALA A 109 7.00 6.49 1.32
C ALA A 109 6.18 6.96 0.11
N SER A 110 5.72 6.03 -0.72
CA SER A 110 4.91 6.33 -1.91
C SER A 110 3.59 7.01 -1.54
N THR A 111 2.88 6.47 -0.54
CA THR A 111 1.62 7.03 -0.04
C THR A 111 1.82 8.44 0.53
N TYR A 112 2.85 8.61 1.37
CA TYR A 112 3.18 9.88 2.01
C TYR A 112 3.54 10.96 0.98
N LEU A 113 4.48 10.65 0.08
CA LEU A 113 4.94 11.58 -0.94
C LEU A 113 3.82 11.97 -1.92
N THR A 114 2.96 11.02 -2.28
CA THR A 114 1.79 11.30 -3.11
C THR A 114 0.86 12.31 -2.43
N GLY A 115 0.56 12.11 -1.15
CA GLY A 115 -0.26 13.05 -0.38
C GLY A 115 0.35 14.44 -0.27
N VAL A 116 1.65 14.53 0.02
CA VAL A 116 2.37 15.82 0.09
C VAL A 116 2.33 16.56 -1.24
N SER A 117 2.60 15.86 -2.36
CA SER A 117 2.58 16.46 -3.69
C SER A 117 1.19 16.95 -4.11
N VAL A 118 0.14 16.17 -3.85
CA VAL A 118 -1.25 16.57 -4.19
C VAL A 118 -1.68 17.80 -3.38
N LEU A 119 -1.40 17.82 -2.08
CA LEU A 119 -1.79 18.95 -1.22
C LEU A 119 -0.99 20.22 -1.53
N LYS A 120 0.28 20.08 -1.90
CA LYS A 120 1.11 21.21 -2.35
C LYS A 120 0.53 21.83 -3.62
N ASN A 121 0.18 21.01 -4.61
CA ASN A 121 -0.37 21.48 -5.88
C ASN A 121 -1.73 22.16 -5.70
N ALA A 122 -2.62 21.59 -4.89
CA ALA A 122 -3.92 22.20 -4.60
C ALA A 122 -3.78 23.58 -3.91
N LYS A 123 -2.77 23.75 -3.05
CA LYS A 123 -2.46 25.04 -2.43
C LYS A 123 -1.94 26.06 -3.45
N THR A 124 -1.12 25.62 -4.41
CA THR A 124 -0.62 26.49 -5.49
C THR A 124 -1.74 26.95 -6.42
N GLU A 125 -2.65 26.05 -6.81
CA GLU A 125 -3.80 26.38 -7.66
C GLU A 125 -4.75 27.39 -7.01
N ALA A 126 -4.89 27.38 -5.68
CA ALA A 126 -5.75 28.32 -4.94
C ALA A 126 -5.15 29.73 -4.77
N LEU A 127 -3.86 29.94 -5.12
CA LEU A 127 -3.15 31.21 -4.98
C LEU A 127 -3.00 31.98 -6.31
N ILE A 128 -3.43 31.38 -7.43
CA ILE A 128 -3.43 31.96 -8.78
C ILE A 128 -4.86 32.36 -9.13
#